data_AF-A0AAV8ZM74-F1
#
_entry.id   AF-A0AAV8ZM74-F1
#
_cell.length_a   1.000
_cell.length_b   1.000
_cell.length_c   1.000
_cell.angle_alpha   90.00
_cell.angle_beta   90.00
_cell.angle_gamma   90.00
#
_symmetry.space_group_name_H-M   'P 1'
#
loop_
_entity.id
_entity.type
_entity.pdbx_description
1 polymer ?
#
loop_
_entity_poly.entity_id
_entity_poly.type
_entity_poly.pdbx_seq_one_letter_code
_entity_poly.pdbx_strand_id
1 'polypeptide(L)'
;MFVLKIAVLSVIFACTFGKQIDIRDDPTSSTPVPTLPAGDRMFSIDSSNAPDTQYEWDAVQCLAEAYILHPDTIDTVIQTFSELYQLKHTGTWNVNAGCDSLYIPRPGYIRIDLKVTEASGVTIINLYN
;
A
#
# COMPACT_ATOMS: atom_id res chain seq x y z
N MET A 1 -25.61 12.11 -38.41
CA MET A 1 -25.64 10.92 -37.54
C MET A 1 -24.28 10.26 -37.64
N PHE A 2 -23.39 10.52 -36.69
CA PHE A 2 -22.02 9.99 -36.68
C PHE A 2 -21.80 9.17 -35.42
N VAL A 3 -21.45 7.91 -35.61
CA VAL A 3 -21.12 6.94 -34.57
C VAL A 3 -19.62 7.02 -34.31
N LEU A 4 -19.22 7.42 -33.10
CA LEU A 4 -17.81 7.40 -32.69
C LEU A 4 -17.54 6.09 -31.94
N LYS A 5 -16.82 5.17 -32.58
CA LYS A 5 -16.25 3.97 -31.96
C LYS A 5 -14.94 4.36 -31.29
N ILE A 6 -14.84 4.19 -29.98
CA ILE A 6 -13.58 4.37 -29.23
C ILE A 6 -12.85 3.03 -29.24
N ALA A 7 -11.71 3.00 -29.92
CA ALA A 7 -10.79 1.87 -29.95
C ALA A 7 -9.77 1.98 -28.81
N VAL A 8 -9.55 0.86 -28.14
CA VAL A 8 -8.58 0.63 -27.06
C VAL A 8 -7.16 0.75 -27.61
N LEU A 9 -6.32 1.57 -26.97
CA LEU A 9 -4.90 1.68 -27.31
C LEU A 9 -4.06 0.94 -26.26
N SER A 10 -3.64 -0.26 -26.61
CA SER A 10 -2.60 -1.01 -25.90
C SER A 10 -1.24 -0.36 -26.18
N VAL A 11 -0.53 0.07 -25.15
CA VAL A 11 0.86 0.54 -25.27
C VAL A 11 1.79 -0.54 -24.73
N ILE A 12 2.36 -1.32 -25.65
CA ILE A 12 3.57 -2.10 -25.43
C ILE A 12 4.74 -1.18 -25.78
N PHE A 13 5.49 -0.72 -24.78
CA PHE A 13 6.73 0.02 -25.01
C PHE A 13 7.91 -0.94 -24.84
N ALA A 14 8.34 -1.54 -25.96
CA ALA A 14 9.65 -2.16 -26.07
C ALA A 14 10.64 -1.04 -26.42
N CYS A 15 11.55 -0.70 -25.51
CA CYS A 15 12.69 0.16 -25.82
C CYS A 15 13.96 -0.68 -26.00
N THR A 16 14.44 -0.62 -27.24
CA THR A 16 15.70 -1.09 -27.80
C THR A 16 16.92 -0.48 -27.11
N PHE A 17 17.92 -1.32 -26.83
CA PHE A 17 19.29 -0.89 -26.53
C PHE A 17 19.94 -0.30 -27.79
N GLY A 18 20.51 0.90 -27.68
CA GLY A 18 21.16 1.61 -28.78
C GLY A 18 22.06 2.77 -28.36
N LYS A 19 23.22 2.44 -27.79
CA LYS A 19 24.54 3.09 -27.95
C LYS A 19 24.71 4.63 -27.76
N GLN A 20 25.24 4.96 -26.57
CA GLN A 20 26.39 5.82 -26.25
C GLN A 20 26.60 7.15 -27.02
N ILE A 21 26.39 8.26 -26.31
CA ILE A 21 26.96 9.58 -26.60
C ILE A 21 27.71 10.02 -25.34
N ASP A 22 29.02 10.22 -25.47
CA ASP A 22 29.94 10.74 -24.47
C ASP A 22 29.98 12.28 -24.58
N ILE A 23 29.48 12.98 -23.56
CA ILE A 23 29.69 14.43 -23.39
C ILE A 23 29.75 14.77 -21.88
N ARG A 24 30.98 15.04 -21.41
CA ARG A 24 31.42 15.94 -20.32
C ARG A 24 30.99 15.67 -18.87
N ASP A 25 32.02 15.59 -18.03
CA ASP A 25 31.95 15.80 -16.58
C ASP A 25 31.24 17.11 -16.21
N ASP A 26 30.09 16.99 -15.56
CA ASP A 26 29.53 18.02 -14.68
C ASP A 26 29.38 17.42 -13.27
N PRO A 27 30.21 17.83 -12.29
CA PRO A 27 30.17 17.29 -10.95
C PRO A 27 29.13 18.08 -10.15
N THR A 28 27.86 17.71 -10.25
CA THR A 28 26.82 17.74 -9.18
C THR A 28 25.42 17.87 -9.80
N SER A 29 24.84 16.72 -10.15
CA SER A 29 23.38 16.60 -10.22
C SER A 29 22.99 15.30 -9.57
N SER A 30 23.08 15.28 -8.23
CA SER A 30 22.35 14.30 -7.45
C SER A 30 20.88 14.72 -7.47
N THR A 31 20.17 14.35 -8.55
CA THR A 31 18.72 14.24 -8.47
C THR A 31 18.43 13.39 -7.23
N PRO A 32 17.70 13.90 -6.21
CA PRO A 32 17.35 13.07 -5.08
C PRO A 32 16.49 11.94 -5.64
N VAL A 33 17.07 10.75 -5.75
CA VAL A 33 16.29 9.52 -5.81
C VAL A 33 15.38 9.59 -4.60
N PRO A 34 14.06 9.43 -4.74
CA PRO A 34 13.18 9.25 -3.60
C PRO A 34 13.75 8.09 -2.79
N THR A 35 14.43 8.42 -1.70
CA THR A 35 15.00 7.42 -0.82
C THR A 35 13.81 6.90 -0.06
N LEU A 36 13.26 5.76 -0.48
CA LEU A 36 12.27 5.02 0.28
C LEU A 36 12.89 4.78 1.67
N PRO A 37 12.41 5.39 2.77
CA PRO A 37 12.89 5.01 4.09
C PRO A 37 12.09 3.77 4.48
N ALA A 38 12.31 2.63 3.82
CA ALA A 38 11.52 1.41 4.05
C ALA A 38 12.25 0.11 3.65
N GLY A 39 13.55 -0.01 3.95
CA GLY A 39 14.32 -1.22 3.66
C GLY A 39 14.04 -2.43 4.57
N ASP A 40 13.53 -2.20 5.78
CA ASP A 40 13.50 -3.24 6.83
C ASP A 40 12.08 -3.67 7.25
N ARG A 41 11.04 -3.21 6.55
CA ARG A 41 9.64 -3.54 6.90
C ARG A 41 9.12 -4.71 6.09
N MET A 42 8.61 -5.73 6.78
CA MET A 42 7.89 -6.84 6.17
C MET A 42 6.41 -6.77 6.54
N PHE A 43 5.54 -6.84 5.53
CA PHE A 43 4.10 -6.85 5.67
C PHE A 43 3.55 -8.25 5.42
N SER A 44 2.68 -8.73 6.30
CA SER A 44 2.05 -10.05 6.15
C SER A 44 0.66 -10.07 6.80
N ILE A 45 -0.16 -11.04 6.41
CA ILE A 45 -1.43 -11.33 7.09
C ILE A 45 -1.12 -12.25 8.28
N ASP A 46 -1.55 -11.85 9.47
CA ASP A 46 -1.48 -12.67 10.68
C ASP A 46 -2.70 -13.58 10.79
N SER A 47 -3.90 -12.99 10.63
CA SER A 47 -5.16 -13.71 10.63
C SER A 47 -6.19 -12.97 9.77
N SER A 48 -7.17 -13.69 9.23
CA SER A 48 -8.22 -13.09 8.41
C SER A 48 -9.45 -13.99 8.37
N ASN A 49 -10.63 -13.37 8.36
CA ASN A 49 -11.89 -14.02 8.02
C ASN A 49 -12.53 -13.43 6.75
N ALA A 50 -11.74 -12.70 5.95
CA ALA A 50 -12.24 -12.07 4.74
C ALA A 50 -12.84 -13.11 3.77
N PRO A 51 -13.96 -12.79 3.11
CA PRO A 51 -14.61 -13.73 2.20
C PRO A 51 -13.86 -13.91 0.86
N ASP A 52 -12.94 -12.99 0.55
CA ASP A 52 -12.14 -12.98 -0.67
C ASP A 52 -10.71 -12.50 -0.35
N THR A 53 -9.72 -13.17 -0.91
CA THR A 53 -8.28 -12.83 -0.81
C THR A 53 -7.95 -11.43 -1.32
N GLN A 54 -8.78 -10.84 -2.19
CA GLN A 54 -8.58 -9.49 -2.70
C GLN A 54 -8.57 -8.45 -1.56
N TYR A 55 -9.41 -8.63 -0.52
CA TYR A 55 -9.43 -7.74 0.64
C TYR A 55 -8.09 -7.74 1.39
N GLU A 56 -7.43 -8.90 1.48
CA GLU A 56 -6.12 -9.05 2.14
C GLU A 56 -5.00 -8.41 1.32
N TRP A 57 -5.00 -8.64 0.00
CA TRP A 57 -4.02 -8.03 -0.90
C TRP A 57 -4.13 -6.52 -0.92
N ASP A 58 -5.34 -5.99 -1.00
CA ASP A 58 -5.58 -4.55 -0.94
C ASP A 58 -5.16 -3.98 0.42
N ALA A 59 -5.37 -4.72 1.52
CA ALA A 59 -4.97 -4.26 2.85
C ALA A 59 -3.46 -4.14 2.98
N VAL A 60 -2.71 -5.15 2.50
CA VAL A 60 -1.24 -5.11 2.49
C VAL A 60 -0.72 -3.99 1.58
N GLN A 61 -1.30 -3.82 0.39
CA GLN A 61 -0.90 -2.76 -0.54
C GLN A 61 -1.14 -1.37 0.04
N CYS A 62 -2.35 -1.10 0.54
CA CYS A 62 -2.69 0.20 1.12
C CYS A 62 -1.85 0.52 2.35
N LEU A 63 -1.55 -0.49 3.20
CA LEU A 63 -0.70 -0.29 4.36
C LEU A 63 0.75 0.01 3.97
N ALA A 64 1.30 -0.74 3.01
CA ALA A 64 2.65 -0.50 2.50
C ALA A 64 2.77 0.90 1.87
N GLU A 65 1.76 1.34 1.11
CA GLU A 65 1.69 2.68 0.53
C GLU A 65 1.60 3.76 1.62
N ALA A 66 0.81 3.55 2.67
CA ALA A 66 0.73 4.49 3.79
C ALA A 66 2.09 4.69 4.50
N TYR A 67 2.86 3.62 4.69
CA TYR A 67 4.22 3.70 5.23
C TYR A 67 5.20 4.42 4.30
N ILE A 68 4.98 4.36 2.98
CA ILE A 68 5.79 5.11 2.00
C ILE A 68 5.47 6.61 2.08
N LEU A 69 4.18 6.96 2.21
CA LEU A 69 3.72 8.35 2.24
C LEU A 69 4.01 9.05 3.56
N HIS A 70 3.92 8.32 4.68
CA HIS A 70 4.06 8.87 6.03
C HIS A 70 4.96 7.99 6.91
N PRO A 71 6.29 7.97 6.67
CA PRO A 71 7.19 7.07 7.40
C PRO A 71 7.43 7.45 8.87
N ASP A 72 6.88 8.59 9.31
CA ASP A 72 7.31 9.28 10.53
C ASP A 72 6.60 8.77 11.79
N THR A 73 5.28 8.58 11.71
CA THR A 73 4.46 8.22 12.88
C THR A 73 3.41 7.17 12.52
N ILE A 74 3.19 6.22 13.44
CA ILE A 74 2.17 5.19 13.26
C ILE A 74 0.77 5.80 13.12
N ASP A 75 0.46 6.87 13.84
CA ASP A 75 -0.86 7.50 13.79
C ASP A 75 -1.19 8.02 12.38
N THR A 76 -0.24 8.70 11.73
CA THR A 76 -0.40 9.16 10.34
C THR A 76 -0.47 7.99 9.35
N VAL A 77 0.33 6.93 9.56
CA VAL A 77 0.26 5.72 8.72
C VAL A 77 -1.13 5.09 8.80
N ILE A 78 -1.67 4.93 10.01
CA ILE A 78 -2.97 4.30 10.22
C ILE A 78 -4.10 5.13 9.63
N GLN A 79 -4.04 6.46 9.77
CA GLN A 79 -4.99 7.35 9.12
C GLN A 79 -4.97 7.18 7.60
N THR A 80 -3.79 7.30 6.97
CA THR A 80 -3.65 7.18 5.52
C THR A 80 -4.01 5.80 5.01
N PHE A 81 -3.62 4.73 5.73
CA PHE A 81 -4.01 3.37 5.42
C PHE A 81 -5.54 3.22 5.41
N SER A 82 -6.23 3.74 6.43
CA SER A 82 -7.69 3.73 6.49
C SER A 82 -8.31 4.46 5.30
N GLU A 83 -7.80 5.64 4.95
CA GLU A 83 -8.28 6.44 3.82
C GLU A 83 -8.09 5.69 2.49
N LEU A 84 -6.90 5.13 2.24
CA LEU A 84 -6.58 4.37 1.02
C LEU A 84 -7.46 3.12 0.87
N TYR A 85 -7.67 2.36 1.96
CA TYR A 85 -8.48 1.15 1.91
C TYR A 85 -9.97 1.46 1.68
N GLN A 86 -10.46 2.54 2.29
CA GLN A 86 -11.83 3.01 2.17
C GLN A 86 -12.20 3.44 0.74
N LEU A 87 -11.21 3.82 -0.08
CA LEU A 87 -11.39 4.11 -1.52
C LEU A 87 -11.60 2.84 -2.35
N LYS A 88 -11.07 1.70 -1.91
CA LYS A 88 -11.16 0.42 -2.64
C LYS A 88 -12.38 -0.40 -2.28
N HIS A 89 -12.87 -0.29 -1.05
CA HIS A 89 -13.95 -1.12 -0.53
C HIS A 89 -15.12 -0.29 0.01
N THR A 90 -16.33 -0.68 -0.37
CA THR A 90 -17.56 -0.09 0.18
C THR A 90 -17.77 -0.49 1.65
N GLY A 91 -18.64 0.24 2.36
CA GLY A 91 -18.90 0.05 3.79
C GLY A 91 -18.04 0.95 4.67
N THR A 92 -18.18 0.86 5.99
CA THR A 92 -17.34 1.62 6.94
C THR A 92 -16.23 0.73 7.48
N TRP A 93 -15.00 1.00 7.07
CA TRP A 93 -13.83 0.27 7.55
C TRP A 93 -13.19 1.03 8.70
N ASN A 94 -12.77 0.28 9.72
CA ASN A 94 -12.13 0.79 10.91
C ASN A 94 -10.75 0.16 11.04
N VAL A 95 -9.80 0.93 11.57
CA VAL A 95 -8.44 0.47 11.82
C VAL A 95 -8.08 0.71 13.28
N ASN A 96 -7.41 -0.25 13.89
CA ASN A 96 -6.68 -0.06 15.15
C ASN A 96 -5.23 -0.56 14.98
N ALA A 97 -4.35 -0.15 15.89
CA ALA A 97 -2.97 -0.62 15.92
C ALA A 97 -2.52 -0.83 17.36
N GLY A 98 -1.68 -1.84 17.59
CA GLY A 98 -1.04 -2.08 18.88
C GLY A 98 -1.96 -2.52 20.01
N CYS A 99 -3.15 -3.04 19.69
CA CYS A 99 -4.10 -3.57 20.67
C CYS A 99 -3.91 -5.09 20.83
N ASP A 100 -3.78 -5.58 22.07
CA ASP A 100 -3.67 -7.02 22.36
C ASP A 100 -5.01 -7.76 22.19
N SER A 101 -6.13 -7.04 22.30
CA SER A 101 -7.46 -7.60 22.12
C SER A 101 -8.41 -6.59 21.49
N LEU A 102 -9.34 -7.10 20.69
CA LEU A 102 -10.38 -6.33 20.03
C LEU A 102 -11.70 -7.08 20.14
N TYR A 103 -12.73 -6.39 20.64
CA TYR A 103 -14.10 -6.91 20.70
C TYR A 103 -14.97 -6.19 19.67
N ILE A 104 -15.58 -6.95 18.76
CA ILE A 104 -16.49 -6.44 17.73
C ILE A 104 -17.89 -7.01 18.02
N PRO A 105 -18.83 -6.22 18.59
CA PRO A 105 -20.15 -6.69 19.01
C PRO A 105 -21.15 -6.85 17.85
N ARG A 106 -20.69 -7.31 16.67
CA ARG A 106 -21.53 -7.46 15.47
C ARG A 106 -21.31 -8.84 14.86
N PRO A 107 -22.35 -9.62 14.57
CA PRO A 107 -22.19 -10.84 13.80
C PRO A 107 -21.81 -10.53 12.34
N GLY A 108 -21.06 -11.42 11.70
CA GLY A 108 -20.72 -11.30 10.27
C GLY A 108 -19.73 -10.17 9.95
N TYR A 109 -18.95 -9.71 10.93
CA TYR A 109 -17.89 -8.75 10.67
C TYR A 109 -16.79 -9.35 9.79
N ILE A 110 -16.16 -8.50 8.99
CA ILE A 110 -14.90 -8.83 8.33
C ILE A 110 -13.78 -8.25 9.18
N ARG A 111 -12.72 -9.03 9.39
CA ARG A 111 -11.51 -8.66 10.12
C ARG A 111 -10.30 -9.24 9.42
N ILE A 112 -9.30 -8.39 9.26
CA ILE A 112 -7.99 -8.71 8.71
C ILE A 112 -6.96 -8.16 9.69
N ASP A 113 -6.11 -9.03 10.20
CA ASP A 113 -5.00 -8.68 11.06
C ASP A 113 -3.73 -8.64 10.22
N LEU A 114 -3.13 -7.46 10.11
CA LEU A 114 -1.87 -7.24 9.43
C LEU A 114 -0.74 -7.23 10.45
N LYS A 115 0.35 -7.91 10.11
CA LYS A 115 1.58 -7.93 10.87
C LYS A 115 2.65 -7.14 10.12
N VAL A 116 3.13 -6.09 10.78
CA VAL A 116 4.30 -5.31 10.34
C VAL A 116 5.47 -5.74 11.20
N THR A 117 6.51 -6.27 10.56
CA THR A 117 7.78 -6.62 11.22
C THR A 117 8.84 -5.62 10.81
N GLU A 118 9.49 -5.02 11.79
CA GLU A 118 10.59 -4.07 11.61
C GLU A 118 11.72 -4.39 12.59
N ALA A 119 12.87 -3.72 12.46
CA ALA A 119 13.98 -3.87 13.41
C ALA A 119 13.58 -3.54 14.86
N SER A 120 12.59 -2.65 15.05
CA SER A 120 12.06 -2.23 16.36
C SER A 120 11.14 -3.26 17.00
N GLY A 121 10.61 -4.21 16.23
CA GLY A 121 9.68 -5.23 16.72
C GLY A 121 8.56 -5.55 15.75
N VAL A 122 7.46 -6.05 16.31
CA VAL A 122 6.27 -6.47 15.56
C VAL A 122 5.09 -5.64 16.01
N THR A 123 4.36 -5.07 15.05
CA THR A 123 3.11 -4.34 15.27
C THR A 123 1.97 -5.09 14.59
N ILE A 124 0.88 -5.31 15.32
CA ILE A 124 -0.37 -5.82 14.77
C ILE A 124 -1.33 -4.65 14.52
N ILE A 125 -1.90 -4.64 13.32
CA ILE A 125 -2.90 -3.66 12.86
C ILE A 125 -4.15 -4.45 12.50
N ASN A 126 -5.30 -4.18 13.15
CA ASN A 126 -6.56 -4.83 12.79
C ASN A 126 -7.38 -3.88 11.91
N LEU A 127 -7.83 -4.40 10.77
CA LEU A 127 -8.74 -3.75 9.83
C LEU A 127 -10.07 -4.48 9.89
N TYR A 128 -11.19 -3.78 10.11
CA TYR A 128 -12.48 -4.43 10.29
C TYR A 128 -13.70 -3.62 9.82
N ASN A 129 -14.76 -4.33 9.47
CA ASN A 129 -16.05 -3.79 9.04
C ASN A 129 -17.23 -4.44 9.78
#